data_AF-A0A538RMG2-F1
#
_entry.id   AF-A0A538RMG2-F1
#
_cell.length_a   1.000
_cell.length_b   1.000
_cell.length_c   1.000
_cell.angle_alpha   90.00
_cell.angle_beta   90.00
_cell.angle_gamma   90.00
#
_symmetry.space_group_name_H-M   'P 1'
#
loop_
_entity.id
_entity.type
_entity.pdbx_description
1 polymer ?
#
loop_
_entity_poly.entity_id
_entity_poly.type
_entity_poly.pdbx_seq_one_letter_code
_entity_poly.pdbx_strand_id
1 'polypeptide(L)'
;MRLKIETSRLILRPFALTDAEAAFGWFGNPVVMRFTPSGPDTSIDQTKMRLARYQEHQIAHGFSKWIILDRSTGRSIGDSGLLELQDYGWIDLGFRLSQPYWGKGLATEAASAWVHPPSMSLASTD
;
A
#
# COMPACT_ATOMS: atom_id res chain seq x y z
N MET A 1 1.90 13.49 -11.24
CA MET A 1 1.90 12.20 -10.51
C MET A 1 1.20 12.41 -9.18
N ARG A 2 0.24 11.55 -8.79
CA ARG A 2 -0.46 11.71 -7.51
C ARG A 2 0.50 11.35 -6.37
N LEU A 3 0.65 12.22 -5.38
CA LEU A 3 1.62 12.05 -4.28
C LEU A 3 1.04 11.34 -3.06
N LYS A 4 -0.27 11.43 -2.86
CA LYS A 4 -1.01 10.74 -1.78
C LYS A 4 -2.51 10.67 -2.10
N ILE A 5 -3.21 9.79 -1.41
CA ILE A 5 -4.67 9.73 -1.32
C ILE A 5 -5.04 9.82 0.15
N GLU A 6 -5.97 10.70 0.50
CA GLU A 6 -6.45 10.87 1.87
C GLU A 6 -7.91 10.49 1.94
N THR A 7 -8.27 9.72 2.96
CA THR A 7 -9.64 9.34 3.26
C THR A 7 -10.02 9.89 4.64
N SER A 8 -11.17 9.48 5.17
CA SER A 8 -11.59 9.85 6.53
C SER A 8 -10.59 9.36 7.57
N ARG A 9 -10.06 8.13 7.43
CA ARG A 9 -9.20 7.49 8.44
C ARG A 9 -7.79 7.20 7.97
N LEU A 10 -7.51 7.26 6.67
CA LEU A 10 -6.25 6.77 6.09
C LEU A 10 -5.52 7.83 5.28
N ILE A 11 -4.20 7.69 5.24
CA ILE A 11 -3.33 8.33 4.25
C ILE A 11 -2.64 7.21 3.47
N LEU A 12 -2.83 7.19 2.16
CA LEU A 12 -2.14 6.29 1.23
C LEU A 12 -1.06 7.08 0.52
N ARG A 13 0.19 6.59 0.51
CA ARG A 13 1.28 7.23 -0.23
C ARG A 13 2.27 6.19 -0.79
N PRO A 14 3.04 6.52 -1.84
CA PRO A 14 4.12 5.66 -2.29
C PRO A 14 5.03 5.25 -1.13
N PHE A 15 5.51 4.01 -1.17
CA PHE A 15 6.54 3.55 -0.25
C PHE A 15 7.84 4.33 -0.45
N ALA A 16 8.51 4.62 0.66
CA ALA A 16 9.93 4.94 0.71
C ALA A 16 10.70 3.70 1.16
N LEU A 17 11.97 3.55 0.76
CA LEU A 17 12.79 2.42 1.23
C LEU A 17 12.98 2.43 2.76
N THR A 18 12.90 3.60 3.38
CA THR A 18 12.92 3.78 4.84
C THR A 18 11.70 3.19 5.54
N ASP A 19 10.63 2.86 4.83
CA ASP A 19 9.45 2.21 5.41
C ASP A 19 9.67 0.71 5.67
N ALA A 20 10.79 0.13 5.19
CA ALA A 20 10.98 -1.32 5.21
C ALA A 20 10.93 -1.94 6.61
N GLU A 21 11.45 -1.26 7.63
CA GLU A 21 11.39 -1.73 9.02
C GLU A 21 9.95 -1.85 9.52
N ALA A 22 9.13 -0.83 9.25
CA ALA A 22 7.73 -0.84 9.65
C ALA A 22 6.91 -1.83 8.81
N ALA A 23 7.19 -1.91 7.50
CA ALA A 23 6.51 -2.79 6.55
C ALA A 23 6.83 -4.27 6.80
N PHE A 24 8.02 -4.59 7.31
CA PHE A 24 8.38 -5.93 7.74
C PHE A 24 7.42 -6.46 8.83
N GLY A 25 6.78 -5.57 9.60
CA GLY A 25 5.78 -5.94 10.60
C GLY A 25 4.58 -6.71 10.04
N TRP A 26 4.21 -6.50 8.77
CA TRP A 26 3.19 -7.31 8.10
C TRP A 26 3.76 -8.20 6.99
N PHE A 27 4.78 -7.76 6.26
CA PHE A 27 5.41 -8.59 5.24
C PHE A 27 6.13 -9.80 5.81
N GLY A 28 6.72 -9.71 7.00
CA GLY A 28 7.33 -10.85 7.68
C GLY A 28 6.35 -11.66 8.54
N ASN A 29 5.09 -11.25 8.63
CA ASN A 29 4.11 -11.90 9.50
C ASN A 29 3.45 -13.09 8.79
N PRO A 30 3.67 -14.35 9.24
CA PRO A 30 3.16 -15.53 8.55
C PRO A 30 1.63 -15.62 8.54
N VAL A 31 0.95 -15.00 9.50
CA VAL A 31 -0.52 -14.95 9.54
C VAL A 31 -1.06 -13.97 8.52
N VAL A 32 -0.43 -12.81 8.35
CA VAL A 32 -0.83 -11.82 7.32
C VAL A 32 -0.52 -12.36 5.93
N MET A 33 0.62 -13.02 5.76
CA MET A 33 1.11 -13.50 4.47
C MET A 33 0.66 -14.91 4.12
N ARG A 34 -0.17 -15.55 4.94
CA ARG A 34 -0.63 -16.95 4.78
C ARG A 34 -1.17 -17.27 3.37
N PHE A 35 -1.86 -16.31 2.75
CA PHE A 35 -2.47 -16.47 1.43
C PHE A 35 -1.73 -15.71 0.33
N THR A 36 -0.56 -15.16 0.63
CA THR A 36 0.28 -14.50 -0.37
C THR A 36 1.25 -15.52 -0.98
N PRO A 37 1.28 -15.72 -2.31
CA PRO A 37 2.13 -16.74 -2.94
C PRO A 37 3.62 -16.65 -2.60
N SER A 38 4.15 -15.44 -2.36
CA SER A 38 5.55 -15.26 -1.97
C SER A 38 5.89 -15.74 -0.56
N GLY A 39 4.89 -16.04 0.27
CA GLY A 39 5.07 -16.25 1.71
C GLY A 39 5.56 -14.97 2.44
N PRO A 40 5.84 -15.09 3.75
CA PRO A 40 6.40 -13.99 4.54
C PRO A 40 7.84 -13.68 4.15
N ASP A 41 8.19 -12.40 4.20
CA ASP A 41 9.57 -11.95 4.09
C ASP A 41 10.38 -12.41 5.32
N THR A 42 11.63 -12.79 5.11
CA THR A 42 12.50 -13.36 6.16
C THR A 42 13.46 -12.33 6.75
N SER A 43 13.55 -11.14 6.14
CA SER A 43 14.41 -10.05 6.59
C SER A 43 13.87 -8.68 6.16
N ILE A 44 14.38 -7.63 6.81
CA ILE A 44 14.12 -6.24 6.41
C ILE A 44 14.66 -5.98 5.00
N ASP A 45 15.78 -6.58 4.60
CA ASP A 45 16.34 -6.39 3.26
C ASP A 45 15.46 -7.02 2.18
N GLN A 46 14.84 -8.17 2.44
CA GLN A 46 13.83 -8.73 1.55
C GLN A 46 12.63 -7.78 1.40
N THR A 47 12.21 -7.14 2.50
CA THR A 47 11.19 -6.09 2.45
C THR A 47 11.65 -4.91 1.59
N LYS A 48 12.89 -4.42 1.75
CA LYS A 48 13.45 -3.33 0.92
C LYS A 48 13.40 -3.69 -0.56
N MET A 49 13.77 -4.92 -0.94
CA MET A 49 13.69 -5.39 -2.33
C MET A 49 12.25 -5.42 -2.85
N ARG A 50 11.27 -5.77 -2.00
CA ARG A 50 9.85 -5.68 -2.34
C ARG A 50 9.41 -4.23 -2.55
N LEU A 51 9.82 -3.31 -1.68
CA LEU A 51 9.50 -1.88 -1.81
C LEU A 51 10.13 -1.26 -3.06
N ALA A 52 11.38 -1.62 -3.39
CA ALA A 52 12.05 -1.18 -4.61
C ALA A 52 11.27 -1.59 -5.87
N ARG A 53 10.79 -2.84 -5.94
CA ARG A 53 9.91 -3.30 -7.04
C ARG A 53 8.61 -2.50 -7.13
N TYR A 54 8.02 -2.11 -6.00
CA TYR A 54 6.86 -1.22 -6.01
C TYR A 54 7.20 0.18 -6.51
N GLN A 55 8.37 0.73 -6.21
CA GLN A 55 8.83 2.01 -6.74
C GLN A 55 9.10 1.94 -8.25
N GLU A 56 9.76 0.89 -8.73
CA GLU A 56 9.99 0.65 -10.16
C GLU A 56 8.66 0.57 -10.92
N HIS A 57 7.71 -0.21 -10.41
CA HIS A 57 6.37 -0.29 -10.98
C HIS A 57 5.65 1.07 -10.98
N GLN A 58 5.79 1.85 -9.91
CA GLN A 58 5.22 3.21 -9.83
C GLN A 58 5.80 4.13 -10.91
N ILE A 59 7.10 4.04 -11.18
CA ILE A 59 7.79 4.83 -12.20
C ILE A 59 7.33 4.40 -13.60
N ALA A 60 7.24 3.10 -13.84
CA ALA A 60 6.88 2.55 -15.15
C ALA A 60 5.41 2.79 -15.53
N HIS A 61 4.49 2.65 -14.57
CA HIS A 61 3.05 2.62 -14.86
C HIS A 61 2.27 3.81 -14.27
N GLY A 62 2.87 4.62 -13.40
CA GLY A 62 2.21 5.73 -12.71
C GLY A 62 1.33 5.31 -11.51
N PHE A 63 1.26 4.01 -11.19
CA PHE A 63 0.56 3.44 -10.04
C PHE A 63 1.33 2.25 -9.45
N SER A 64 1.06 1.88 -8.19
CA SER A 64 1.68 0.72 -7.52
C SER A 64 0.96 0.38 -6.21
N LYS A 65 1.52 -0.53 -5.40
CA LYS A 65 1.19 -0.67 -3.98
C LYS A 65 1.80 0.47 -3.18
N TRP A 66 0.98 1.07 -2.33
CA TRP A 66 1.33 2.19 -1.46
C TRP A 66 1.13 1.79 -0.01
N ILE A 67 1.90 2.42 0.89
CA ILE A 67 1.74 2.22 2.33
C ILE A 67 0.45 2.89 2.81
N ILE A 68 -0.21 2.26 3.77
CA ILE A 68 -1.38 2.80 4.46
C ILE A 68 -0.92 3.33 5.82
N LEU A 69 -1.21 4.59 6.12
CA LEU A 69 -1.04 5.18 7.43
C LEU A 69 -2.40 5.44 8.06
N ASP A 70 -2.53 5.11 9.35
CA ASP A 70 -3.64 5.58 10.18
C ASP A 70 -3.47 7.09 10.41
N ARG A 71 -4.46 7.87 9.96
CA ARG A 71 -4.40 9.33 9.99
C ARG A 71 -4.34 9.90 11.42
N SER A 72 -4.93 9.21 12.39
CA SER A 72 -4.98 9.68 13.78
C SER A 72 -3.66 9.48 14.53
N THR A 73 -2.90 8.45 14.17
CA THR A 73 -1.66 8.07 14.87
C THR A 73 -0.40 8.25 14.05
N GLY A 74 -0.51 8.44 12.73
CA GLY A 74 0.61 8.44 11.80
C GLY A 74 1.28 7.07 11.63
N ARG A 75 0.78 6.01 12.27
CA ARG A 75 1.37 4.67 12.20
C ARG A 75 1.07 4.04 10.84
N SER A 76 2.06 3.36 10.28
CA SER A 76 1.85 2.46 9.14
C SER A 76 1.10 1.21 9.56
N ILE A 77 0.06 0.85 8.83
CA ILE A 77 -0.86 -0.23 9.22
C ILE A 77 -1.00 -1.33 8.15
N GLY A 78 -0.33 -1.17 7.02
CA GLY A 78 -0.41 -2.11 5.91
C GLY A 78 -0.11 -1.43 4.57
N ASP A 79 -0.59 -2.04 3.49
CA ASP A 79 -0.43 -1.55 2.12
C ASP A 79 -1.65 -1.81 1.26
N SER A 80 -1.89 -0.97 0.27
CA SER A 80 -2.92 -1.19 -0.74
C SER A 80 -2.53 -0.53 -2.05
N GLY A 81 -3.11 -1.00 -3.15
CA GLY A 81 -2.98 -0.33 -4.43
C GLY A 81 -3.10 -1.28 -5.60
N LEU A 82 -2.59 -0.81 -6.72
CA LEU A 82 -2.78 -1.42 -8.02
C LEU A 82 -1.46 -2.02 -8.51
N LEU A 83 -1.51 -3.20 -9.15
CA LEU A 83 -0.37 -3.81 -9.84
C LEU A 83 -0.83 -4.32 -11.19
N GLU A 84 0.03 -4.23 -12.20
CA GLU A 84 -0.20 -4.90 -13.49
C GLU A 84 0.12 -6.39 -13.37
N LEU A 85 -0.81 -7.23 -13.84
CA LEU A 85 -0.60 -8.66 -14.07
C LEU A 85 -0.11 -8.83 -15.51
N GLN A 86 1.21 -8.90 -15.67
CA GLN A 86 1.89 -8.90 -16.97
C GLN A 86 1.35 -9.94 -17.95
N ASP A 87 0.95 -11.11 -17.46
CA ASP A 87 0.48 -12.22 -18.30
C ASP A 87 -0.87 -11.94 -18.99
N TYR A 88 -1.66 -10.99 -18.48
CA TYR A 88 -3.05 -10.74 -18.93
C TYR A 88 -3.34 -9.28 -19.27
N GLY A 89 -2.41 -8.35 -18.99
CA GLY A 89 -2.64 -6.91 -19.11
C GLY A 89 -3.74 -6.39 -18.16
N TRP A 90 -4.05 -7.15 -17.10
CA TRP A 90 -5.06 -6.80 -16.11
C TRP A 90 -4.44 -6.01 -14.96
N ILE A 91 -5.25 -5.14 -14.35
CA ILE A 91 -4.85 -4.41 -13.15
C ILE A 91 -5.47 -5.10 -11.94
N ASP A 92 -4.61 -5.59 -11.03
CA ASP A 92 -5.00 -6.17 -9.75
C ASP A 92 -5.09 -5.09 -8.67
N LEU A 93 -6.24 -5.03 -7.99
CA LEU A 93 -6.41 -4.27 -6.75
C LEU A 93 -6.25 -5.23 -5.56
N GLY A 94 -5.34 -4.87 -4.66
CA GLY A 94 -5.13 -5.66 -3.45
C GLY A 94 -4.68 -4.82 -2.28
N PHE A 95 -4.91 -5.36 -1.10
CA PHE A 95 -4.60 -4.74 0.18
C PHE A 95 -4.06 -5.77 1.16
N ARG A 96 -3.28 -5.33 2.13
CA ARG A 96 -2.87 -6.09 3.31
C ARG A 96 -2.88 -5.15 4.49
N LEU A 97 -3.33 -5.63 5.64
CA LEU A 97 -3.29 -4.89 6.90
C LEU A 97 -2.61 -5.73 7.96
N SER A 98 -1.89 -5.08 8.87
CA SER A 98 -1.43 -5.70 10.11
C SER A 98 -2.63 -6.17 10.93
N GLN A 99 -2.51 -7.33 11.58
CA GLN A 99 -3.61 -7.98 12.31
C GLN A 99 -4.41 -7.08 13.28
N PRO A 100 -3.79 -6.16 14.05
CA PRO A 100 -4.53 -5.28 14.96
C PRO A 100 -5.55 -4.34 14.27
N TYR A 101 -5.52 -4.25 12.95
CA TYR A 101 -6.36 -3.37 12.14
C TYR A 101 -7.46 -4.14 11.37
N TRP A 102 -7.54 -5.45 11.53
CA TRP A 102 -8.59 -6.28 10.92
C TRP A 102 -9.96 -6.04 11.56
N GLY A 103 -11.03 -6.33 10.82
CA GLY A 103 -12.42 -6.17 11.32
C GLY A 103 -12.90 -4.72 11.47
N LYS A 104 -12.08 -3.72 11.11
CA LYS A 104 -12.39 -2.28 11.28
C LYS A 104 -12.89 -1.60 9.99
N GLY A 105 -13.06 -2.34 8.91
CA GLY A 105 -13.44 -1.81 7.59
C GLY A 105 -12.36 -0.97 6.89
N LEU A 106 -11.12 -0.96 7.39
CA LEU A 106 -10.03 -0.14 6.84
C LEU A 106 -9.55 -0.65 5.47
N ALA A 107 -9.57 -1.97 5.23
CA ALA A 107 -9.23 -2.55 3.93
C ALA A 107 -10.22 -2.11 2.85
N THR A 108 -11.52 -2.14 3.16
CA THR A 108 -12.58 -1.65 2.27
C THR A 108 -12.42 -0.17 1.97
N GLU A 109 -12.16 0.66 2.99
CA GLU A 109 -11.91 2.09 2.78
C GLU A 109 -10.70 2.34 1.87
N ALA A 110 -9.58 1.64 2.10
CA ALA A 110 -8.38 1.76 1.27
C ALA A 110 -8.66 1.33 -0.18
N ALA A 111 -9.33 0.19 -0.39
CA ALA A 111 -9.69 -0.32 -1.71
C ALA A 111 -10.63 0.63 -2.47
N SER A 112 -11.66 1.14 -1.81
CA SER A 112 -12.59 2.11 -2.39
C SER A 112 -11.90 3.39 -2.84
N ALA A 113 -10.86 3.84 -2.15
CA ALA A 113 -10.11 5.04 -2.52
C ALA A 113 -9.32 4.91 -3.83
N TRP A 114 -9.04 3.68 -4.28
CA TRP A 114 -8.41 3.41 -5.58
C TRP A 114 -9.41 3.40 -6.73
N VAL A 115 -10.64 2.91 -6.48
CA VAL A 115 -11.71 2.81 -7.48
C VAL A 115 -12.48 4.13 -7.61
N HIS A 116 -12.73 4.79 -6.49
CA HIS A 116 -13.46 6.04 -6.36
C HIS A 116 -12.57 7.06 -5.65
N PRO A 117 -11.52 7.55 -6.32
CA PRO A 117 -10.60 8.49 -5.71
C PRO A 117 -11.36 9.76 -5.30
N PRO A 118 -11.16 10.28 -4.07
CA PRO A 118 -11.76 11.54 -3.68
C PRO A 118 -11.33 12.62 -4.68
N SER A 119 -12.29 13.45 -5.09
CA SER A 119 -12.08 14.58 -5.99
C SER A 119 -10.94 15.44 -5.44
N MET A 120 -9.93 15.71 -6.26
CA MET A 120 -8.85 16.62 -5.87
C MET A 120 -9.45 18.00 -5.61
N SER A 121 -9.31 18.50 -4.38
CA SER A 121 -9.20 19.95 -4.22
C SER A 121 -7.93 20.33 -4.96
N LEU A 122 -8.08 20.88 -6.16
CA LEU A 122 -6.98 21.60 -6.80
C LEU A 122 -6.69 22.75 -5.85
N ALA A 123 -5.60 22.65 -5.09
CA ALA A 123 -5.05 23.81 -4.44
C ALA A 123 -4.78 24.81 -5.56
N SER A 124 -5.58 25.86 -5.60
CA SER A 124 -5.31 27.06 -6.38
C SER A 124 -3.93 27.53 -5.96
N THR A 125 -2.95 27.36 -6.84
CA THR A 125 -1.73 28.17 -6.79
C THR A 125 -2.17 29.59 -7.12
N ASP A 126 -2.30 30.41 -6.08
CA ASP A 126 -2.17 31.87 -6.18
C ASP A 126 -0.72 32.24 -6.55
#